data_AF-A0A118K3A3-F1
#
_entry.id   AF-A0A118K3A3-F1
#
_cell.length_a   1.000
_cell.length_b   1.000
_cell.length_c   1.000
_cell.angle_alpha   90.00
_cell.angle_beta   90.00
_cell.angle_gamma   90.00
#
_symmetry.space_group_name_H-M   'P 1'
#
loop_
_entity.id
_entity.type
_entity.pdbx_description
1 polymer ?
#
loop_
_entity_poly.entity_id
_entity_poly.type
_entity_poly.pdbx_seq_one_letter_code
_entity_poly.pdbx_strand_id
1 'polypeptide(L)'
;MYAIGGSASPTINSQGNRFLAPNDHENKEVTKREEAVEDEWKSWNWRSEGDLMLNGAYFTPSGAGASKSYARASSLSARPSSIVGSITANAGVLGCRRGSRC
;
A
#
# COMPACT_ATOMS: atom_id res chain seq x y z
N MET A 1 -0.81 -14.93 -1.08
CA MET A 1 -1.76 -13.88 -0.61
C MET A 1 -1.04 -12.55 -0.75
N TYR A 2 -1.72 -11.40 -0.87
CA TYR A 2 -1.06 -10.10 -1.08
C TYR A 2 -1.78 -8.97 -0.34
N ALA A 3 -1.10 -7.83 -0.17
CA ALA A 3 -1.68 -6.64 0.47
C ALA A 3 -2.24 -5.63 -0.55
N ILE A 4 -1.55 -5.46 -1.68
CA ILE A 4 -1.94 -4.57 -2.77
C ILE A 4 -1.97 -5.36 -4.07
N GLY A 5 -3.03 -5.24 -4.85
CA GLY A 5 -3.08 -5.90 -6.14
C GLY A 5 -4.17 -5.36 -7.04
N GLY A 6 -4.24 -5.90 -8.25
CA GLY A 6 -5.23 -5.52 -9.24
C GLY A 6 -4.99 -6.20 -10.57
N SER A 7 -5.98 -6.09 -11.44
CA SER A 7 -5.99 -6.54 -12.83
C SER A 7 -6.40 -5.39 -13.76
N ALA A 8 -6.18 -5.55 -15.07
CA ALA A 8 -6.56 -4.57 -16.10
C ALA A 8 -5.90 -3.19 -15.96
N SER A 9 -4.58 -3.15 -15.72
CA SER A 9 -3.76 -1.93 -15.78
C SER A 9 -4.17 -0.77 -14.84
N PRO A 10 -4.42 -1.02 -13.54
CA PRO A 10 -4.67 0.06 -12.59
C PRO A 10 -3.40 0.88 -12.37
N THR A 11 -3.56 2.15 -12.04
CA THR A 11 -2.48 2.99 -11.54
C THR A 11 -2.50 2.97 -10.01
N ILE A 12 -1.41 2.53 -9.38
CA ILE A 12 -1.29 2.42 -7.92
C ILE A 12 -0.24 3.40 -7.41
N ASN A 13 -0.62 4.17 -6.38
CA ASN A 13 0.24 5.08 -5.64
C ASN A 13 0.28 4.70 -4.16
N SER A 14 1.30 3.95 -3.74
CA SER A 14 1.53 3.65 -2.32
C SER A 14 2.48 4.68 -1.73
N GLN A 15 2.05 5.39 -0.68
CA GLN A 15 2.88 6.37 -0.01
C GLN A 15 2.70 6.34 1.51
N GLY A 16 3.82 6.29 2.25
CA GLY A 16 3.84 6.38 3.72
C GLY A 16 3.16 5.22 4.45
N ASN A 17 2.95 4.07 3.80
CA ASN A 17 2.36 2.87 4.39
C ASN A 17 3.37 2.05 5.20
N ARG A 18 2.89 1.12 6.02
CA ARG A 18 3.73 0.18 6.80
C ARG A 18 3.29 -1.25 6.52
N PHE A 19 4.16 -2.05 5.89
CA PHE A 19 3.92 -3.45 5.56
C PHE A 19 4.78 -4.37 6.41
N LEU A 20 4.13 -5.25 7.17
CA LEU A 20 4.79 -6.31 7.93
C LEU A 20 4.42 -7.64 7.28
N ALA A 21 5.37 -8.23 6.54
CA ALA A 21 5.15 -9.54 5.93
C ALA A 21 5.03 -10.63 7.00
N PRO A 22 4.25 -11.70 6.76
CA PRO A 22 4.25 -12.90 7.59
C PRO A 22 5.61 -13.60 7.59
N ASN A 23 5.82 -14.54 8.51
CA ASN A 23 7.07 -15.32 8.59
C ASN A 23 7.24 -16.33 7.46
N ASP A 24 6.16 -16.67 6.76
CA ASP A 24 6.22 -17.47 5.54
C ASP A 24 7.05 -16.79 4.45
N HIS A 25 7.99 -17.53 3.88
CA HIS A 25 8.92 -17.04 2.86
C HIS A 25 8.24 -16.78 1.52
N GLU A 26 7.11 -17.43 1.23
CA GLU A 26 6.38 -17.27 -0.03
C GLU A 26 5.50 -16.01 -0.04
N ASN A 27 5.36 -15.31 1.09
CA ASN A 27 4.46 -14.17 1.25
C ASN A 27 5.22 -12.89 1.64
N LYS A 28 6.28 -12.57 0.89
CA LYS A 28 7.09 -11.35 1.10
C LYS A 28 6.74 -10.20 0.15
N GLU A 29 6.20 -10.50 -1.02
CA GLU A 29 5.78 -9.45 -1.95
C GLU A 29 4.47 -8.79 -1.49
N VAL A 30 4.49 -7.47 -1.34
CA VAL A 30 3.31 -6.65 -1.01
C VAL A 30 2.33 -6.63 -2.18
N THR A 31 2.85 -6.67 -3.40
CA THR A 31 2.15 -6.49 -4.66
C THR A 31 1.79 -7.81 -5.34
N LYS A 32 0.59 -7.91 -5.92
CA LYS A 32 0.27 -8.98 -6.88
C LYS A 32 -0.50 -8.45 -8.09
N ARG A 33 -0.04 -8.81 -9.28
CA ARG A 33 -0.72 -8.54 -10.56
C ARG A 33 -1.55 -9.76 -10.91
N GLU A 34 -2.85 -9.56 -11.02
CA GLU A 34 -3.78 -10.64 -11.33
C GLU A 34 -3.98 -10.70 -12.85
N GLU A 35 -3.93 -11.91 -13.39
CA GLU A 35 -4.32 -12.22 -14.78
C GLU A 35 -3.52 -11.47 -15.86
N ALA A 36 -2.30 -11.04 -15.56
CA ALA A 36 -1.43 -10.33 -16.50
C ALA A 36 -0.03 -10.96 -16.52
N VAL A 37 0.50 -11.13 -17.74
CA VAL A 37 1.89 -11.57 -17.94
C VAL A 37 2.87 -10.43 -17.65
N GLU A 38 4.13 -10.77 -17.38
CA GLU A 38 5.16 -9.80 -16.99
C GLU A 38 5.33 -8.65 -17.98
N ASP A 39 5.34 -8.95 -19.28
CA ASP A 39 5.49 -7.94 -20.32
C ASP A 39 4.30 -6.96 -20.37
N GLU A 40 3.11 -7.42 -19.99
CA GLU A 40 1.93 -6.57 -19.89
C GLU A 40 2.00 -5.68 -18.66
N TRP A 41 2.16 -6.26 -17.47
CA TRP A 41 2.05 -5.50 -16.23
C TRP A 41 3.25 -4.58 -15.96
N LYS A 42 4.41 -4.84 -16.57
CA LYS A 42 5.56 -3.92 -16.51
C LYS A 42 5.22 -2.51 -16.99
N SER A 43 4.21 -2.37 -17.85
CA SER A 43 3.73 -1.07 -18.31
C SER A 43 2.79 -0.36 -17.31
N TRP A 44 2.25 -1.09 -16.32
CA TRP A 44 1.29 -0.54 -15.36
C TRP A 44 2.01 0.36 -14.36
N ASN A 45 1.42 1.51 -14.03
CA ASN A 45 2.08 2.51 -13.18
C ASN A 45 1.85 2.22 -11.70
N TRP A 46 2.76 1.47 -11.08
CA TRP A 46 2.70 1.10 -9.66
C TRP A 46 3.94 1.63 -8.96
N ARG A 47 3.74 2.48 -7.96
CA ARG A 47 4.84 3.11 -7.21
C ARG A 47 4.67 2.95 -5.70
N SER A 48 5.81 2.94 -5.02
CA SER A 48 5.95 2.98 -3.57
C SER A 48 6.92 4.10 -3.19
N GLU A 49 6.54 4.95 -2.24
CA GLU A 49 7.36 6.08 -1.77
C GLU A 49 7.20 6.29 -0.26
N GLY A 50 8.30 6.26 0.49
CA GLY A 50 8.27 6.47 1.95
C GLY A 50 7.58 5.35 2.74
N ASP A 51 7.25 4.23 2.10
CA ASP A 51 6.69 3.05 2.74
C ASP A 51 7.75 2.34 3.61
N LEU A 52 7.32 1.81 4.75
CA LEU A 52 8.15 1.00 5.64
C LEU A 52 7.90 -0.48 5.40
N MET A 53 8.93 -1.19 4.96
CA MET A 53 8.91 -2.62 4.72
C MET A 53 9.57 -3.37 5.88
N LEU A 54 8.84 -4.30 6.50
CA LEU A 54 9.29 -5.07 7.66
C LEU A 54 9.21 -6.57 7.40
N ASN A 55 10.07 -7.32 8.09
CA ASN A 55 10.15 -8.78 7.99
C ASN A 55 10.37 -9.29 6.54
N GLY A 56 11.20 -8.56 5.77
CA GLY A 56 11.52 -8.92 4.39
C GLY A 56 10.41 -8.59 3.38
N ALA A 57 9.38 -7.81 3.78
CA ALA A 57 8.41 -7.29 2.82
C ALA A 57 9.11 -6.50 1.70
N TYR A 58 8.58 -6.57 0.48
CA TYR A 58 9.04 -5.72 -0.61
C TYR A 58 7.91 -5.36 -1.56
N PHE A 59 8.07 -4.22 -2.24
CA PHE A 59 7.17 -3.75 -3.28
C PHE A 59 7.92 -3.79 -4.61
N THR A 60 7.34 -4.43 -5.62
CA THR A 60 7.90 -4.43 -6.97
C THR A 60 7.26 -3.26 -7.74
N PRO A 61 7.98 -2.19 -8.09
CA PRO A 61 7.42 -1.10 -8.88
C PRO A 61 7.33 -1.45 -10.37
N SER A 62 6.51 -0.71 -11.11
CA SER A 62 6.38 -0.84 -12.58
C SER A 62 5.92 0.46 -13.23
N GLY A 63 6.01 0.52 -14.55
CA GLY A 63 5.66 1.70 -15.34
C GLY A 63 6.76 2.76 -15.36
N ALA A 64 6.46 3.91 -15.96
CA ALA A 64 7.45 4.94 -16.25
C ALA A 64 7.90 5.77 -15.02
N GLY A 65 7.40 5.45 -13.82
CA GLY A 65 7.57 6.29 -12.63
C GLY A 65 6.85 7.64 -12.75
N ALA A 66 6.67 8.32 -11.61
CA ALA A 66 6.09 9.66 -11.41
C ALA A 66 5.36 10.31 -12.62
N SER A 67 4.17 9.80 -12.96
CA SER A 67 3.27 10.50 -13.89
C SER A 67 2.69 11.77 -13.22
N LYS A 68 2.44 12.83 -14.02
CA LYS A 68 1.71 14.05 -13.58
C LYS A 68 0.34 13.73 -12.93
N SER A 69 -0.18 12.53 -13.17
CA SER A 69 -1.43 12.01 -12.62
C SER A 69 -1.40 11.84 -11.10
N TYR A 70 -0.25 11.48 -10.51
CA TYR A 70 -0.14 11.30 -9.05
C TYR A 70 -0.26 12.63 -8.28
N ALA A 71 0.20 13.73 -8.87
CA ALA A 71 0.05 15.07 -8.28
C ALA A 71 -1.42 15.52 -8.18
N ARG A 72 -2.34 14.95 -8.99
CA ARG A 72 -3.79 15.17 -8.84
C ARG A 72 -4.44 14.28 -7.78
N ALA A 73 -3.80 13.16 -7.42
CA ALA A 73 -4.37 12.20 -6.49
C ALA A 73 -4.21 12.60 -5.02
N SER A 74 -3.42 13.63 -4.71
CA SER A 74 -3.23 14.10 -3.33
C SER A 74 -3.24 15.62 -3.22
N SER A 75 -3.95 16.15 -2.21
CA SER A 75 -3.92 17.56 -1.80
C SER A 75 -2.82 17.86 -0.78
N LEU A 76 -2.20 16.83 -0.19
CA LEU A 76 -1.20 16.92 0.88
C LEU A 76 -0.10 15.87 0.71
N SER A 77 1.11 16.16 1.18
CA SER A 77 2.19 15.17 1.23
C SER A 77 1.83 14.02 2.17
N ALA A 78 2.17 12.79 1.81
CA ALA A 78 1.98 11.64 2.69
C ALA A 78 2.75 11.81 4.01
N ARG A 79 2.12 11.41 5.12
CA ARG A 79 2.81 11.38 6.42
C ARG A 79 3.81 10.22 6.46
N PRO A 80 4.88 10.32 7.26
CA PRO A 80 5.90 9.27 7.31
C PRO A 80 5.33 7.95 7.84
N SER A 81 5.81 6.83 7.29
CA SER A 81 5.38 5.48 7.68
C SER A 81 5.65 5.12 9.15
N SER A 82 6.59 5.82 9.81
CA SER A 82 6.92 5.64 11.22
C SER A 82 5.77 5.92 12.19
N ILE A 83 4.82 6.78 11.80
CA ILE A 83 3.66 7.12 12.64
C ILE A 83 2.41 6.30 12.30
N VAL A 84 2.47 5.40 11.30
CA VAL A 84 1.30 4.60 10.87
C VAL A 84 0.68 3.89 12.07
N GLY A 85 1.51 3.30 12.94
CA GLY A 85 1.02 2.60 14.14
C GLY A 85 0.23 3.50 15.10
N SER A 86 0.55 4.79 15.22
CA SER A 86 -0.20 5.69 16.11
C SER A 86 -1.46 6.24 15.44
N ILE A 87 -1.42 6.58 14.14
CA ILE A 87 -2.59 7.11 13.43
C ILE A 87 -3.66 6.05 13.17
N THR A 88 -3.29 4.77 13.13
CA THR A 88 -4.26 3.65 13.00
C THR A 88 -4.57 2.96 14.33
N ALA A 89 -4.02 3.43 15.46
CA ALA A 89 -4.23 2.81 16.78
C ALA A 89 -5.71 2.73 17.19
N ASN A 90 -6.53 3.68 16.74
CA ASN A 90 -7.96 3.74 17.01
C ASN A 90 -8.81 3.34 15.79
N ALA A 91 -8.22 2.66 14.80
CA ALA A 91 -8.98 2.17 13.66
C ALA A 91 -9.98 1.07 14.09
N GLY A 92 -11.16 1.06 13.48
CA GLY A 92 -12.24 0.13 13.82
C GLY A 92 -13.41 0.83 14.52
N VAL A 93 -14.32 0.03 15.06
CA VAL A 93 -15.51 0.55 15.76
C VAL A 93 -15.11 1.17 17.10
N LEU A 94 -15.82 2.23 17.49
CA LEU A 94 -15.67 2.78 18.84
C LEU A 94 -16.16 1.75 19.87
N GLY A 95 -15.42 1.60 20.97
CA GLY A 95 -15.78 0.75 22.10
C GLY A 95 -16.93 1.33 22.92
N CYS A 96 -18.12 1.42 22.33
CA CYS A 96 -19.29 2.05 22.93
C CYS A 96 -19.94 1.16 23.99
N ARG A 97 -20.31 1.76 25.13
CA ARG A 97 -21.12 1.13 26.17
C ARG A 97 -22.43 1.89 26.34
N ARG A 98 -23.53 1.16 26.55
CA ARG A 98 -24.85 1.75 26.78
C ARG A 98 -24.78 2.73 27.97
N GLY A 99 -25.20 3.97 27.75
CA GLY A 99 -25.18 5.03 28.77
C GLY A 99 -23.87 5.83 28.86
N SER A 100 -22.89 5.60 27.99
CA SER A 100 -21.67 6.41 27.89
C SER A 100 -21.55 7.06 26.51
N ARG A 101 -20.94 8.24 26.43
CA ARG A 101 -20.64 8.87 25.14
C ARG A 101 -19.50 8.13 24.44
N CYS A 102 -19.64 8.07 23.12
CA CYS A 102 -18.59 7.88 22.15
C CYS A 102 -18.51 9.21 21.38
#